data_AF-A0A6J1BPL2-F1
#
_entry.id   AF-A0A6J1BPL2-F1
#
_cell.length_a   1.000
_cell.length_b   1.000
_cell.length_c   1.000
_cell.angle_alpha   90.00
_cell.angle_beta   90.00
_cell.angle_gamma   90.00
#
_symmetry.space_group_name_H-M   'P 1'
#
loop_
_entity.id
_entity.type
_entity.pdbx_description
1 polymer ?
#
loop_
_entity_poly.entity_id
_entity_poly.type
_entity_poly.pdbx_seq_one_letter_code
_entity_poly.pdbx_strand_id
1 'polypeptide(L)'
;MKFEVIKLSKATNSETNTKRANLFVTRKEKIKLPSYSDSRGGRTYHISEFLCHPSGIEAMLNKNALQSFQLLDANTYRCTLPSLQLLNFEAAPTLDLRVIPTDKDFTVEMLSCKFEGSELVERQNDHFSALMINHLTWKTVDSNSFLEVDVKLNLSLEIYTLPFTLMPTAAVENPGNLMLQALVDSLVPLLLRQIVQDYEKWIRQQRDHSIMSPSLDATGS
;
A
#
# COMPACT_ATOMS: atom_id res chain seq x y z
N MET A 1 -24.00 3.62 3.20
CA MET A 1 -23.63 2.20 3.34
C MET A 1 -22.81 2.08 4.61
N LYS A 2 -23.34 1.35 5.61
CA LYS A 2 -22.65 1.11 6.88
C LYS A 2 -21.62 0.02 6.65
N PHE A 3 -20.35 0.27 6.98
CA PHE A 3 -19.35 -0.79 7.05
C PHE A 3 -19.68 -1.63 8.28
N GLU A 4 -20.31 -2.78 8.07
CA GLU A 4 -20.39 -3.82 9.09
C GLU A 4 -18.98 -4.29 9.43
N VAL A 5 -18.68 -4.28 10.73
CA VAL A 5 -17.51 -4.90 11.32
C VAL A 5 -17.47 -6.35 10.85
N ILE A 6 -16.48 -6.69 10.02
CA ILE A 6 -16.25 -8.06 9.59
C ILE A 6 -16.05 -8.88 10.86
N LYS A 7 -17.05 -9.71 11.17
CA LYS A 7 -16.95 -10.74 12.20
C LYS A 7 -15.85 -11.69 11.77
N LEU A 8 -14.76 -11.66 12.52
CA LEU A 8 -13.68 -12.63 12.48
C LEU A 8 -14.29 -14.04 12.61
N SER A 9 -14.26 -14.81 11.52
CA SER A 9 -14.54 -16.24 11.61
C SER A 9 -13.46 -16.85 12.49
N LYS A 10 -13.91 -17.49 13.57
CA LYS A 10 -13.11 -18.12 14.60
C LYS A 10 -12.38 -19.32 13.97
N ALA A 11 -11.24 -19.05 13.33
CA ALA A 11 -10.28 -20.08 13.00
C ALA A 11 -9.77 -20.64 14.33
N THR A 12 -9.91 -21.95 14.49
CA THR A 12 -9.46 -22.75 15.62
C THR A 12 -7.98 -22.52 15.90
N ASN A 13 -7.66 -21.55 16.76
CA ASN A 13 -6.35 -21.40 17.37
C ASN A 13 -6.41 -21.92 18.80
N SER A 14 -5.56 -22.90 19.07
CA SER A 14 -5.11 -23.26 20.42
C SER A 14 -4.79 -21.95 21.17
N GLU A 15 -5.56 -21.65 22.22
CA GLU A 15 -5.35 -20.50 23.08
C GLU A 15 -4.05 -20.71 23.88
N THR A 16 -2.92 -20.34 23.30
CA THR A 16 -1.74 -20.02 24.10
C THR A 16 -2.05 -18.70 24.80
N ASN A 17 -2.10 -18.74 26.12
CA ASN A 17 -2.47 -17.63 27.02
C ASN A 17 -1.35 -16.56 27.07
N THR A 18 -0.80 -16.20 25.91
CA THR A 18 0.35 -15.32 25.72
C THR A 18 -0.14 -13.88 25.67
N LYS A 19 0.48 -13.01 26.46
CA LYS A 19 0.16 -11.59 26.52
C LYS A 19 0.51 -10.92 25.18
N ARG A 20 -0.44 -10.21 24.58
CA ARG A 20 -0.23 -9.49 23.30
C ARG A 20 -0.53 -8.00 23.43
N ALA A 21 0.27 -7.18 22.78
CA ALA A 21 -0.01 -5.78 22.50
C ALA A 21 -0.61 -5.64 21.10
N ASN A 22 -1.63 -4.80 20.95
CA ASN A 22 -2.23 -4.50 19.66
C ASN A 22 -1.99 -3.03 19.30
N LEU A 23 -1.34 -2.84 18.16
CA LEU A 23 -1.06 -1.53 17.60
C LEU A 23 -2.02 -1.28 16.45
N PHE A 24 -2.60 -0.10 16.41
CA PHE A 24 -3.54 0.30 15.37
C PHE A 24 -3.31 1.75 15.00
N VAL A 25 -3.10 1.98 13.70
CA VAL A 25 -2.96 3.31 13.16
C VAL A 25 -3.76 3.45 11.87
N THR A 26 -4.23 4.66 11.64
CA THR A 26 -4.93 5.02 10.40
C THR A 26 -4.37 6.31 9.86
N ARG A 27 -4.30 6.41 8.54
CA ARG A 27 -3.93 7.65 7.87
C ARG A 27 -4.82 7.85 6.66
N LYS A 28 -5.55 8.97 6.68
CA LYS A 28 -6.27 9.48 5.52
C LYS A 28 -5.51 10.65 4.94
N GLU A 29 -5.37 10.67 3.63
CA GLU A 29 -4.71 11.76 2.92
C GLU A 29 -5.44 12.02 1.61
N LYS A 30 -5.43 13.28 1.18
CA LYS A 30 -6.11 13.70 -0.04
C LYS A 30 -5.20 14.62 -0.84
N ILE A 31 -5.04 14.34 -2.12
CA ILE A 31 -4.28 15.16 -3.05
C ILE A 31 -5.14 15.57 -4.24
N LYS A 32 -4.95 16.80 -4.71
CA LYS A 32 -5.59 17.29 -5.92
C LYS A 32 -4.89 16.67 -7.14
N LEU A 33 -5.67 16.10 -8.04
CA LEU A 33 -5.15 15.59 -9.31
C LEU A 33 -4.95 16.75 -10.29
N PRO A 34 -3.90 16.72 -11.11
CA PRO A 34 -3.69 17.69 -12.16
C PRO A 34 -4.85 17.64 -13.17
N SER A 35 -5.37 18.81 -13.53
CA SER A 35 -6.40 18.95 -14.58
C SER A 35 -5.70 19.14 -15.92
N TYR A 36 -5.87 18.18 -16.82
CA TYR A 36 -5.40 18.31 -18.20
C TYR A 36 -6.60 18.53 -19.10
N SER A 37 -7.07 19.78 -19.20
CA SER A 37 -7.93 20.16 -20.31
C SER A 37 -7.04 20.30 -21.54
N ASP A 38 -7.14 19.38 -22.49
CA ASP A 38 -6.46 19.55 -23.76
C ASP A 38 -7.16 20.67 -24.54
N SER A 39 -6.52 21.83 -24.65
CA SER A 39 -7.01 22.96 -25.42
C SER A 39 -7.19 22.63 -26.92
N ARG A 40 -6.70 21.46 -27.37
CA ARG A 40 -6.85 20.94 -28.74
C ARG A 40 -7.83 19.76 -28.86
N GLY A 41 -8.69 19.52 -27.86
CA GLY A 41 -9.75 18.50 -27.96
C GLY A 41 -9.25 17.05 -27.99
N GLY A 42 -8.03 16.79 -27.51
CA GLY A 42 -7.51 15.42 -27.38
C GLY A 42 -8.15 14.64 -26.23
N ARG A 43 -7.91 13.32 -26.23
CA ARG A 43 -8.44 12.38 -25.22
C ARG A 43 -7.96 12.78 -23.82
N THR A 44 -8.91 12.98 -22.91
CA THR A 44 -8.64 13.06 -21.47
C THR A 44 -8.44 11.65 -20.93
N TYR A 45 -7.30 11.40 -20.31
CA TYR A 45 -7.05 10.15 -19.60
C TYR A 45 -7.52 10.30 -18.16
N HIS A 46 -8.26 9.32 -17.64
CA HIS A 46 -8.73 9.32 -16.25
C HIS A 46 -7.75 8.55 -15.34
N ILE A 47 -7.66 8.93 -14.07
CA ILE A 47 -6.74 8.28 -13.10
C ILE A 47 -7.02 6.79 -12.94
N SER A 48 -8.28 6.36 -13.06
CA SER A 48 -8.65 4.95 -12.99
C SER A 48 -8.04 4.12 -14.13
N GLU A 49 -7.90 4.69 -15.33
CA GLU A 49 -7.24 4.00 -16.46
C GLU A 49 -5.77 3.74 -16.13
N PHE A 50 -5.11 4.70 -15.50
CA PHE A 50 -3.74 4.54 -15.03
C PHE A 50 -3.63 3.50 -13.92
N LEU A 51 -4.48 3.57 -12.89
CA LEU A 51 -4.42 2.66 -11.74
C LEU A 51 -4.72 1.21 -12.15
N CYS A 52 -5.58 0.98 -13.15
CA CYS A 52 -5.82 -0.35 -13.72
C CYS A 52 -4.73 -0.80 -14.72
N HIS A 53 -3.82 0.08 -15.13
CA HIS A 53 -2.68 -0.26 -15.98
C HIS A 53 -1.54 -0.86 -15.15
N PRO A 54 -0.68 -1.75 -15.71
CA PRO A 54 0.47 -2.30 -15.00
C PRO A 54 1.35 -1.22 -14.32
N SER A 55 1.58 -0.09 -14.99
CA SER A 55 2.31 1.04 -14.40
C SER A 55 1.65 1.64 -13.16
N GLY A 56 0.32 1.66 -13.10
CA GLY A 56 -0.41 2.12 -11.91
C GLY A 56 -0.35 1.11 -10.77
N ILE A 57 -0.39 -0.19 -11.07
CA ILE A 57 -0.16 -1.24 -10.08
C ILE A 57 1.24 -1.11 -9.47
N GLU A 58 2.26 -0.92 -10.32
CA GLU A 58 3.64 -0.72 -9.85
C GLU A 58 3.80 0.55 -9.00
N ALA A 59 3.15 1.65 -9.39
CA ALA A 59 3.15 2.89 -8.60
C ALA A 59 2.46 2.71 -7.25
N MET A 60 1.33 1.98 -7.23
CA MET A 60 0.56 1.69 -6.01
C MET A 60 1.32 0.83 -5.01
N LEU A 61 2.11 -0.12 -5.51
CA LEU A 61 2.99 -0.96 -4.70
C LEU A 61 4.33 -0.29 -4.40
N ASN A 62 4.51 0.97 -4.84
CA ASN A 62 5.73 1.75 -4.72
C ASN A 62 6.98 0.97 -5.15
N LYS A 63 6.90 0.33 -6.32
CA LYS A 63 7.93 -0.60 -6.84
C LYS A 63 9.35 -0.03 -6.77
N ASN A 64 9.51 1.26 -7.03
CA ASN A 64 10.82 1.94 -7.02
C ASN A 64 11.47 2.01 -5.63
N ALA A 65 10.69 1.89 -4.56
CA ALA A 65 11.18 1.86 -3.19
C ALA A 65 11.47 0.44 -2.67
N LEU A 66 11.15 -0.60 -3.46
CA LEU A 66 11.34 -2.00 -3.08
C LEU A 66 12.72 -2.50 -3.49
N GLN A 67 13.27 -3.42 -2.69
CA GLN A 67 14.46 -4.17 -3.05
C GLN A 67 14.15 -5.25 -4.10
N SER A 68 12.99 -5.90 -3.98
CA SER A 68 12.50 -6.85 -4.99
C SER A 68 10.99 -6.80 -5.12
N PHE A 69 10.52 -7.16 -6.31
CA PHE A 69 9.12 -7.13 -6.71
C PHE A 69 8.83 -8.34 -7.61
N GLN A 70 7.96 -9.23 -7.16
CA GLN A 70 7.64 -10.47 -7.87
C GLN A 70 6.13 -10.71 -7.87
N LEU A 71 5.57 -11.03 -9.04
CA LEU A 71 4.20 -11.54 -9.16
C LEU A 71 4.16 -13.01 -8.70
N LEU A 72 3.30 -13.33 -7.72
CA LEU A 72 3.11 -14.69 -7.22
C LEU A 72 1.95 -15.41 -7.89
N ASP A 73 0.83 -14.71 -8.05
CA ASP A 73 -0.39 -15.20 -8.70
C ASP A 73 -1.05 -14.08 -9.51
N ALA A 74 -2.32 -14.21 -9.91
CA ALA A 74 -3.00 -13.24 -10.76
C ALA A 74 -2.98 -11.78 -10.23
N ASN A 75 -3.03 -11.58 -8.92
CA ASN A 75 -3.07 -10.25 -8.32
C ASN A 75 -2.31 -10.11 -6.99
N THR A 76 -1.54 -11.12 -6.61
CA THR A 76 -0.70 -11.12 -5.41
C THR A 76 0.77 -10.95 -5.79
N TYR A 77 1.44 -10.06 -5.07
CA TYR A 77 2.81 -9.66 -5.29
C TYR A 77 3.63 -9.86 -4.03
N ARG A 78 4.81 -10.47 -4.16
CA ARG A 78 5.83 -10.48 -3.13
C ARG A 78 6.73 -9.28 -3.28
N CYS A 79 6.81 -8.48 -2.23
CA CYS A 79 7.52 -7.23 -2.17
C CYS A 79 8.50 -7.28 -0.99
N THR A 80 9.80 -7.17 -1.26
CA THR A 80 10.80 -7.07 -0.19
C THR A 80 11.18 -5.60 -0.03
N LEU A 81 10.94 -5.08 1.16
CA LEU A 81 11.30 -3.72 1.53
C LEU A 81 12.82 -3.64 1.78
N PRO A 82 13.42 -2.45 1.60
CA PRO A 82 14.81 -2.23 1.99
C PRO A 82 15.02 -2.59 3.46
N SER A 83 16.20 -3.13 3.74
CA SER A 83 16.61 -3.49 5.09
C SER A 83 16.45 -2.31 6.06
N LEU A 84 15.72 -2.55 7.15
CA LEU A 84 15.54 -1.58 8.22
C LEU A 84 16.57 -1.88 9.31
N GLN A 85 17.42 -0.90 9.62
CA GLN A 85 18.26 -0.94 10.82
C GLN A 85 17.50 -0.33 11.99
N LEU A 86 17.11 -1.18 12.94
CA LEU A 86 16.50 -0.76 14.19
C LEU A 86 17.38 -1.24 15.35
N LEU A 87 18.07 -0.28 16.00
CA LEU A 87 19.07 -0.54 17.04
C LEU A 87 20.23 -1.40 16.49
N ASN A 88 20.38 -2.62 17.00
CA ASN A 88 21.44 -3.57 16.60
C ASN A 88 20.91 -4.66 15.67
N PHE A 89 19.68 -4.52 15.18
CA PHE A 89 19.03 -5.49 14.31
C PHE A 89 18.88 -4.91 12.91
N GLU A 90 19.25 -5.72 11.94
CA GLU A 90 19.02 -5.46 10.54
C GLU A 90 18.06 -6.53 10.01
N ALA A 91 16.92 -6.09 9.49
CA ALA A 91 15.89 -6.99 8.96
C ALA A 91 15.17 -6.35 7.78
N ALA A 92 14.97 -7.13 6.72
CA ALA A 92 14.17 -6.73 5.57
C ALA A 92 12.78 -7.36 5.69
N PRO A 93 11.69 -6.57 5.74
CA PRO A 93 10.35 -7.10 5.69
C PRO A 93 9.98 -7.55 4.26
N THR A 94 9.57 -8.79 4.12
CA THR A 94 8.92 -9.36 2.93
C THR A 94 7.42 -9.38 3.12
N LEU A 95 6.71 -8.73 2.20
CA LEU A 95 5.26 -8.59 2.21
C LEU A 95 4.64 -9.36 1.04
N ASP A 96 3.56 -10.09 1.29
CA ASP A 96 2.68 -10.55 0.22
C ASP A 96 1.46 -9.61 0.15
N LEU A 97 1.31 -8.91 -0.97
CA LEU A 97 0.32 -7.86 -1.19
C LEU A 97 -0.65 -8.28 -2.29
N ARG A 98 -1.96 -8.26 -2.01
CA ARG A 98 -3.03 -8.48 -2.98
C ARG A 98 -3.56 -7.15 -3.50
N VAL A 99 -3.67 -7.03 -4.81
CA VAL A 99 -4.14 -5.84 -5.51
C VAL A 99 -5.54 -6.08 -6.09
N ILE A 100 -6.47 -5.16 -5.82
CA ILE A 100 -7.87 -5.29 -6.21
C ILE A 100 -8.31 -3.95 -6.85
N PRO A 101 -8.05 -3.77 -8.16
CA PRO A 101 -8.52 -2.59 -8.88
C PRO A 101 -10.00 -2.77 -9.27
N THR A 102 -10.78 -1.70 -9.17
CA THR A 102 -12.16 -1.64 -9.64
C THR A 102 -12.38 -0.40 -10.51
N ASP A 103 -13.61 -0.22 -11.02
CA ASP A 103 -14.01 0.97 -11.76
C ASP A 103 -14.11 2.23 -10.87
N LYS A 104 -14.19 2.05 -9.54
CA LYS A 104 -14.47 3.12 -8.57
C LYS A 104 -13.36 3.35 -7.56
N ASP A 105 -12.58 2.33 -7.28
CA ASP A 105 -11.55 2.34 -6.26
C ASP A 105 -10.40 1.38 -6.57
N PHE A 106 -9.36 1.45 -5.77
CA PHE A 106 -8.21 0.57 -5.85
C PHE A 106 -7.81 0.17 -4.44
N THR A 107 -7.75 -1.13 -4.15
CA THR A 107 -7.38 -1.62 -2.83
C THR A 107 -6.10 -2.45 -2.90
N VAL A 108 -5.18 -2.21 -1.96
CA VAL A 108 -4.06 -3.10 -1.66
C VAL A 108 -4.26 -3.68 -0.27
N GLU A 109 -4.20 -5.00 -0.17
CA GLU A 109 -4.30 -5.73 1.10
C GLU A 109 -3.00 -6.48 1.38
N MET A 110 -2.50 -6.37 2.60
CA MET A 110 -1.37 -7.19 3.05
C MET A 110 -1.89 -8.53 3.57
N LEU A 111 -1.51 -9.60 2.88
CA LEU A 111 -1.85 -10.98 3.24
C LEU A 111 -0.87 -11.54 4.27
N SER A 112 0.40 -11.20 4.13
CA SER A 112 1.47 -11.65 5.01
C SER A 112 2.57 -10.60 5.13
N CYS A 113 3.25 -10.62 6.27
CA CYS A 113 4.47 -9.86 6.52
C CYS A 113 5.41 -10.77 7.30
N LYS A 114 6.64 -10.92 6.79
CA LYS A 114 7.69 -11.70 7.44
C LYS A 114 8.99 -10.92 7.39
N PHE A 115 9.84 -11.08 8.39
CA PHE A 115 11.21 -10.62 8.34
C PHE A 115 12.10 -11.76 7.86
N GLU A 116 12.96 -11.44 6.89
CA GLU A 116 14.03 -12.32 6.40
C GLU A 116 15.37 -11.81 6.92
N GLY A 117 16.29 -12.73 7.23
CA GLY A 117 17.63 -12.36 7.72
C GLY A 117 18.25 -13.43 8.61
N SER A 118 18.77 -13.03 9.77
CA SER A 118 19.33 -13.98 10.74
C SER A 118 18.25 -14.88 11.33
N GLU A 119 18.65 -16.06 11.83
CA GLU A 119 17.73 -16.98 12.53
C GLU A 119 16.99 -16.29 13.69
N LEU A 120 17.65 -15.36 14.38
CA LEU A 120 17.03 -14.58 15.46
C LEU A 120 15.90 -13.67 14.96
N VAL A 121 16.06 -13.08 13.78
CA VAL A 121 15.06 -12.22 13.12
C VAL A 121 13.90 -13.07 12.62
N GLU A 122 14.18 -14.20 11.97
CA GLU A 122 13.14 -15.07 11.42
C GLU A 122 12.26 -15.68 12.51
N ARG A 123 12.82 -16.02 13.67
CA ARG A 123 12.06 -16.46 14.86
C ARG A 123 11.03 -15.43 15.34
N GLN A 124 11.22 -14.14 15.03
CA GLN A 124 10.22 -13.12 15.39
C GLN A 124 8.91 -13.30 14.63
N ASN A 125 8.93 -13.95 13.45
CA ASN A 125 7.74 -14.16 12.63
C ASN A 125 6.64 -14.97 13.32
N ASP A 126 6.99 -15.77 14.33
CA ASP A 126 6.02 -16.54 15.12
C ASP A 126 5.37 -15.70 16.24
N HIS A 127 5.97 -14.56 16.56
CA HIS A 127 5.59 -13.69 17.67
C HIS A 127 4.82 -12.44 17.24
N PHE A 128 4.67 -12.17 15.95
CA PHE A 128 3.84 -11.07 15.47
C PHE A 128 2.88 -11.46 14.35
N SER A 129 1.84 -10.65 14.19
CA SER A 129 0.98 -10.69 13.02
C SER A 129 0.67 -9.27 12.58
N ALA A 130 0.51 -9.06 11.28
CA ALA A 130 0.28 -7.75 10.69
C ALA A 130 -0.84 -7.81 9.67
N LEU A 131 -1.70 -6.78 9.64
CA LEU A 131 -2.76 -6.60 8.66
C LEU A 131 -2.74 -5.16 8.18
N MET A 132 -2.79 -4.96 6.86
CA MET A 132 -2.81 -3.63 6.27
C MET A 132 -3.81 -3.60 5.12
N ILE A 133 -4.59 -2.53 5.06
CA ILE A 133 -5.46 -2.20 3.93
C ILE A 133 -5.15 -0.76 3.52
N ASN A 134 -4.86 -0.58 2.24
CA ASN A 134 -4.70 0.72 1.61
C ASN A 134 -5.81 0.86 0.57
N HIS A 135 -6.81 1.71 0.85
CA HIS A 135 -7.96 1.94 -0.02
C HIS A 135 -7.88 3.31 -0.68
N LEU A 136 -7.74 3.32 -2.00
CA LEU A 136 -7.70 4.51 -2.84
C LEU A 136 -9.04 4.76 -3.50
N THR A 137 -9.51 6.00 -3.46
CA THR A 137 -10.70 6.44 -4.20
C THR A 137 -10.42 7.74 -4.93
N TRP A 138 -11.12 7.98 -6.04
CA TRP A 138 -11.02 9.22 -6.80
C TRP A 138 -12.40 9.84 -6.99
N LYS A 139 -12.49 11.15 -6.82
CA LYS A 139 -13.75 11.89 -6.93
C LYS A 139 -13.51 13.25 -7.58
N THR A 140 -14.50 13.70 -8.36
CA THR A 140 -14.54 15.06 -8.89
C THR A 140 -15.52 15.90 -8.10
N VAL A 141 -15.05 17.04 -7.58
CA VAL A 141 -15.84 18.02 -6.82
C VAL A 141 -15.55 19.40 -7.40
N ASP A 142 -16.58 20.14 -7.80
CA ASP A 142 -16.48 21.50 -8.34
C ASP A 142 -15.41 21.65 -9.45
N SER A 143 -15.46 20.75 -10.45
CA SER A 143 -14.50 20.68 -11.57
C SER A 143 -13.04 20.34 -11.18
N ASN A 144 -12.78 19.99 -9.92
CA ASN A 144 -11.48 19.53 -9.45
C ASN A 144 -11.53 18.04 -9.14
N SER A 145 -10.60 17.28 -9.71
CA SER A 145 -10.44 15.87 -9.39
C SER A 145 -9.49 15.68 -8.22
N PHE A 146 -9.81 14.75 -7.34
CA PHE A 146 -9.02 14.43 -6.15
C PHE A 146 -8.81 12.93 -6.04
N LEU A 147 -7.65 12.58 -5.48
CA LEU A 147 -7.30 11.24 -5.08
C LEU A 147 -7.24 11.21 -3.55
N GLU A 148 -7.97 10.28 -2.95
CA GLU A 148 -8.03 10.10 -1.50
C GLU A 148 -7.57 8.68 -1.17
N VAL A 149 -6.76 8.55 -0.13
CA VAL A 149 -6.29 7.28 0.41
C VAL A 149 -6.74 7.13 1.86
N ASP A 150 -7.17 5.92 2.23
CA ASP A 150 -7.41 5.48 3.60
C ASP A 150 -6.54 4.26 3.89
N VAL A 151 -5.45 4.47 4.63
CA VAL A 151 -4.55 3.41 5.10
C VAL A 151 -4.92 3.00 6.51
N LYS A 152 -5.08 1.71 6.74
CA LYS A 152 -5.28 1.10 8.05
C LYS A 152 -4.22 0.03 8.26
N LEU A 153 -3.49 0.13 9.37
CA LEU A 153 -2.46 -0.83 9.75
C LEU A 153 -2.74 -1.32 11.17
N ASN A 154 -2.80 -2.64 11.31
CA ASN A 154 -2.93 -3.34 12.59
C ASN A 154 -1.74 -4.26 12.78
N LEU A 155 -1.08 -4.19 13.93
CA LEU A 155 -0.05 -5.15 14.33
C LEU A 155 -0.45 -5.77 15.67
N SER A 156 -0.22 -7.08 15.82
CA SER A 156 -0.33 -7.77 17.10
C SER A 156 1.01 -8.36 17.46
N LEU A 157 1.57 -7.94 18.59
CA LEU A 157 2.90 -8.32 19.07
C LEU A 157 2.76 -9.16 20.33
N GLU A 158 3.38 -10.33 20.37
CA GLU A 158 3.53 -11.11 21.58
C GLU A 158 4.56 -10.46 22.52
N ILE A 159 4.19 -10.33 23.80
CA ILE A 159 5.04 -9.76 24.84
C ILE A 159 5.58 -10.91 25.70
N TYR A 160 6.82 -11.32 25.42
CA TYR A 160 7.50 -12.39 26.14
C TYR A 160 8.81 -11.93 26.82
N THR A 161 9.18 -10.66 26.68
CA THR A 161 10.42 -10.08 27.25
C THR A 161 10.16 -9.29 28.54
N LEU A 162 11.05 -9.44 29.53
CA LEU A 162 11.04 -8.62 30.75
C LEU A 162 11.60 -7.21 30.45
N PRO A 163 11.11 -6.14 31.11
CA PRO A 163 10.05 -6.14 32.13
C PRO A 163 8.62 -6.08 31.55
N PHE A 164 8.46 -6.06 30.22
CA PHE A 164 7.17 -5.84 29.56
C PHE A 164 6.13 -6.93 29.87
N THR A 165 6.57 -8.17 30.14
CA THR A 165 5.69 -9.25 30.63
C THR A 165 5.00 -8.89 31.95
N LEU A 166 5.61 -8.04 32.79
CA LEU A 166 5.06 -7.59 34.09
C LEU A 166 4.27 -6.28 34.03
N MET A 167 4.41 -5.49 32.96
CA MET A 167 3.77 -4.17 32.81
C MET A 167 2.41 -4.23 32.10
N PRO A 168 1.50 -3.27 32.20
CA PRO A 168 0.31 -3.24 31.34
C PRO A 168 0.66 -3.24 29.83
N THR A 169 -0.19 -3.78 28.95
CA THR A 169 0.05 -3.78 27.49
C THR A 169 0.25 -2.37 26.94
N ALA A 170 -0.39 -1.36 27.56
CA ALA A 170 -0.22 0.05 27.28
C ALA A 170 1.24 0.54 27.29
N ALA A 171 2.14 -0.12 28.04
CA ALA A 171 3.57 0.19 28.06
C ALA A 171 4.27 -0.09 26.71
N VAL A 172 3.69 -0.98 25.89
CA VAL A 172 4.13 -1.28 24.52
C VAL A 172 3.20 -0.61 23.51
N GLU A 173 1.89 -0.62 23.75
CA GLU A 173 0.90 -0.14 22.79
C GLU A 173 1.00 1.37 22.55
N ASN A 174 1.15 2.18 23.60
CA ASN A 174 1.21 3.64 23.46
C ASN A 174 2.45 4.10 22.67
N PRO A 175 3.69 3.73 23.04
CA PRO A 175 4.85 4.12 22.26
C PRO A 175 4.85 3.48 20.86
N GLY A 176 4.39 2.22 20.74
CA GLY A 176 4.29 1.53 19.46
C GLY A 176 3.32 2.24 18.49
N ASN A 177 2.15 2.67 18.97
CA ASN A 177 1.19 3.42 18.15
C ASN A 177 1.75 4.77 17.71
N LEU A 178 2.46 5.50 18.59
CA LEU A 178 3.10 6.75 18.22
C LEU A 178 4.15 6.55 17.12
N MET A 179 4.99 5.52 17.25
CA MET A 179 5.99 5.17 16.24
C MET A 179 5.34 4.80 14.90
N LEU A 180 4.34 3.92 14.92
CA LEU A 180 3.62 3.52 13.70
C LEU A 180 2.87 4.68 13.07
N GLN A 181 2.30 5.57 13.88
CA GLN A 181 1.56 6.72 13.38
C GLN A 181 2.51 7.68 12.66
N ALA A 182 3.68 7.96 13.26
CA ALA A 182 4.71 8.78 12.62
C ALA A 182 5.19 8.15 11.29
N LEU A 183 5.30 6.82 11.23
CA LEU A 183 5.64 6.10 10.01
C LEU A 183 4.57 6.29 8.92
N VAL A 184 3.29 6.06 9.21
CA VAL A 184 2.23 6.24 8.20
C VAL A 184 2.02 7.71 7.83
N ASP A 185 2.19 8.64 8.77
CA ASP A 185 2.12 10.07 8.53
C ASP A 185 3.23 10.55 7.58
N SER A 186 4.39 9.88 7.59
CA SER A 186 5.49 10.15 6.66
C SER A 186 5.28 9.49 5.30
N LEU A 187 4.92 8.20 5.28
CA LEU A 187 4.89 7.40 4.05
C LEU A 187 3.68 7.67 3.16
N VAL A 188 2.49 7.87 3.73
CA VAL A 188 1.25 7.98 2.95
C VAL A 188 1.25 9.23 2.05
N PRO A 189 1.67 10.42 2.51
CA PRO A 189 1.78 11.58 1.62
C PRO A 189 2.82 11.40 0.51
N LEU A 190 3.92 10.70 0.78
CA LEU A 190 4.95 10.41 -0.22
C LEU A 190 4.42 9.47 -1.31
N LEU A 191 3.70 8.42 -0.91
CA LEU A 191 3.05 7.49 -1.83
C LEU A 191 2.08 8.23 -2.77
N LEU A 192 1.20 9.09 -2.24
CA LEU A 192 0.28 9.85 -3.08
C LEU A 192 0.99 10.77 -4.07
N ARG A 193 2.07 11.44 -3.65
CA ARG A 193 2.87 12.28 -4.55
C ARG A 193 3.50 11.47 -5.67
N GLN A 194 4.05 10.29 -5.33
CA GLN A 194 4.64 9.38 -6.30
C GLN A 194 3.60 8.89 -7.32
N ILE A 195 2.41 8.48 -6.87
CA ILE A 195 1.31 8.07 -7.74
C ILE A 195 0.92 9.19 -8.72
N VAL A 196 0.82 10.43 -8.24
CA VAL A 196 0.50 11.57 -9.10
C VAL A 196 1.61 11.79 -10.13
N GLN A 197 2.88 11.77 -9.73
CA GLN A 197 4.01 11.93 -10.64
C GLN A 197 4.05 10.83 -11.72
N ASP A 198 3.85 9.58 -11.33
CA ASP A 198 3.83 8.44 -12.26
C ASP A 198 2.64 8.52 -13.21
N TYR A 199 1.49 9.01 -12.73
CA TYR A 199 0.33 9.31 -13.56
C TYR A 199 0.64 10.37 -14.62
N GLU A 200 1.28 11.49 -14.24
CA GLU A 200 1.65 12.53 -15.21
C GLU A 200 2.60 11.98 -16.28
N LYS A 201 3.58 11.17 -15.86
CA LYS A 201 4.54 10.52 -16.76
C LYS A 201 3.84 9.56 -17.71
N TRP A 202 2.91 8.75 -17.22
CA TRP A 202 2.14 7.82 -18.03
C TRP A 202 1.28 8.56 -19.07
N ILE A 203 0.61 9.66 -18.70
CA ILE A 203 -0.16 10.47 -19.66
C ILE A 203 0.70 10.97 -20.81
N ARG A 204 1.92 11.45 -20.53
CA ARG A 204 2.84 11.93 -21.57
C ARG A 204 3.20 10.80 -22.55
N GLN A 205 3.53 9.62 -22.02
CA GLN A 205 3.84 8.44 -22.83
C GLN A 205 2.67 8.01 -23.72
N GLN A 206 1.43 8.04 -23.21
CA GLN A 206 0.25 7.71 -24.02
C GLN A 206 0.04 8.69 -25.18
N ARG A 207 0.29 9.99 -24.96
CA ARG A 207 0.21 11.00 -26.02
C ARG A 207 1.28 10.79 -27.08
N ASP A 208 2.52 10.56 -26.68
CA ASP A 208 3.63 10.36 -27.63
C ASP A 208 3.39 9.11 -28.51
N HIS A 209 2.87 8.03 -27.92
CA HIS A 209 2.50 6.82 -28.67
C HIS A 209 1.35 7.06 -29.66
N SER A 210 0.38 7.91 -29.32
CA SER A 210 -0.72 8.27 -30.22
C SER A 210 -0.28 9.15 -31.40
N ILE A 211 0.82 9.90 -31.26
CA ILE A 211 1.37 10.76 -32.33
C ILE A 211 2.24 9.97 -33.31
N MET A 212 2.91 8.89 -32.86
CA MET A 212 3.84 8.11 -33.70
C MET A 212 3.20 6.96 -34.49
N SER A 213 1.88 6.82 -34.43
CA SER A 213 1.11 5.87 -35.26
C SER A 213 0.22 6.59 -36.28
N PRO A 214 0.79 7.24 -37.33
CA PRO A 214 -0.02 7.66 -38.46
C PRO A 214 -0.37 6.44 -39.32
N SER A 215 -1.67 6.31 -39.59
CA SER A 215 -2.34 5.34 -40.45
C SER A 215 -1.53 4.92 -41.70
N LEU A 216 -1.10 3.66 -41.77
CA LEU A 216 -1.02 2.96 -43.05
C LEU A 216 -2.47 2.68 -43.46
N ASP A 217 -3.08 3.56 -44.26
CA ASP A 217 -4.24 3.25 -45.11
C ASP A 217 -4.61 4.50 -45.92
N ALA A 218 -3.78 4.85 -46.91
CA ALA A 218 -4.16 5.74 -48.00
C ALA A 218 -3.16 5.65 -49.15
N THR A 219 -3.10 4.51 -49.84
CA THR A 219 -2.66 4.43 -51.26
C THR A 219 -2.98 3.04 -51.80
N GLY A 220 -4.27 2.81 -52.08
CA GLY A 220 -4.69 1.83 -53.08
C GLY A 220 -5.07 2.59 -54.34
N SER A 221 -4.16 2.58 -55.32
CA SER A 221 -4.40 3.03 -56.70
C SER A 221 -5.32 2.07 -57.44
#